data_AF-A0A944YH89-F1
#
_entry.id   AF-A0A944YH89-F1
#
_cell.length_a   1.000
_cell.length_b   1.000
_cell.length_c   1.000
_cell.angle_alpha   90.00
_cell.angle_beta   90.00
_cell.angle_gamma   90.00
#
_symmetry.space_group_name_H-M   'P 1'
#
loop_
_entity.id
_entity.type
_entity.pdbx_description
1 polymer ?
#
loop_
_entity_poly.entity_id
_entity_poly.type
_entity_poly.pdbx_seq_one_letter_code
_entity_poly.pdbx_strand_id
1 'polypeptide(L)'
;MNPSIYSLFVLGAILTCVLTPLVRFLALRKGFVDCPQRARKVHHQATPRLGGAAVLLSFLTVVLVAGLSVPQLGELLYGQTPVVGSILLVSIGIFVIVFLDDLARLSPKNKLIGEFLIAG
;
A
#
# COMPACT_ATOMS: atom_id res chain seq x y z
N MET A 1 22.16 10.62 -15.27
CA MET A 1 20.84 10.22 -14.73
C MET A 1 20.13 9.43 -15.82
N ASN A 2 19.73 8.18 -15.53
CA ASN A 2 19.18 7.28 -16.55
C ASN A 2 17.74 7.71 -16.93
N PRO A 3 17.38 7.77 -18.23
CA PRO A 3 16.03 8.13 -18.68
C PRO A 3 14.94 7.22 -18.11
N SER A 4 15.29 5.98 -17.73
CA SER A 4 14.41 5.03 -17.06
C SER A 4 13.82 5.54 -15.74
N ILE A 5 14.53 6.36 -14.97
CA ILE A 5 14.06 6.84 -13.67
C ILE A 5 12.91 7.84 -13.84
N TYR A 6 12.98 8.73 -14.85
CA TYR A 6 11.91 9.67 -15.14
C TYR A 6 10.63 8.96 -15.61
N SER A 7 10.77 7.92 -16.45
CA SER A 7 9.62 7.12 -16.88
C SER A 7 8.97 6.37 -15.72
N LEU A 8 9.74 5.88 -14.75
CA LEU A 8 9.21 5.22 -13.55
C LEU A 8 8.42 6.19 -12.66
N PHE A 9 8.90 7.42 -12.51
CA PHE A 9 8.19 8.46 -11.76
C PHE A 9 6.85 8.80 -12.41
N VAL A 10 6.84 9.04 -13.73
CA VAL A 10 5.61 9.34 -14.48
C VAL A 10 4.64 8.16 -14.42
N LEU A 11 5.14 6.93 -14.55
CA LEU A 11 4.33 5.71 -14.41
C LEU A 11 3.67 5.65 -13.02
N GLY A 12 4.42 5.90 -11.95
CA GLY A 12 3.88 5.91 -10.59
C GLY A 12 2.82 6.99 -10.36
N ALA A 13 3.03 8.18 -10.92
CA ALA A 13 2.05 9.27 -10.84
C ALA A 13 0.74 8.90 -11.56
N ILE A 14 0.83 8.35 -12.77
CA ILE A 14 -0.33 7.91 -13.55
C ILE A 14 -1.06 6.78 -12.81
N LEU A 15 -0.33 5.75 -12.37
CA LEU A 15 -0.91 4.61 -11.65
C LEU A 15 -1.65 5.07 -10.40
N THR A 16 -1.04 5.91 -9.57
CA THR A 16 -1.67 6.42 -8.33
C THR A 16 -2.91 7.25 -8.66
N CYS A 17 -2.85 8.10 -9.67
CA CYS A 17 -3.98 8.93 -10.11
C CYS A 17 -5.16 8.09 -10.60
N VAL A 18 -4.92 6.93 -11.23
CA VAL A 18 -5.96 6.01 -11.72
C VAL A 18 -6.47 5.07 -10.64
N LEU A 19 -5.57 4.49 -9.83
CA LEU A 19 -5.90 3.52 -8.78
C LEU A 19 -6.66 4.17 -7.62
N THR A 20 -6.36 5.42 -7.27
CA THR A 20 -7.03 6.12 -6.15
C THR A 20 -8.55 6.25 -6.34
N PRO A 21 -9.08 6.78 -7.47
CA PRO A 21 -10.52 6.83 -7.70
C PRO A 21 -11.14 5.45 -7.86
N LEU A 22 -10.42 4.48 -8.42
CA LEU A 22 -10.89 3.10 -8.56
C LEU A 22 -11.11 2.43 -7.19
N VAL A 23 -10.11 2.53 -6.30
CA VAL A 23 -10.19 2.00 -4.94
C VAL A 23 -11.26 2.73 -4.13
N ARG A 24 -11.41 4.06 -4.32
CA ARG A 24 -12.53 4.81 -3.74
C ARG A 24 -13.88 4.27 -4.19
N PHE A 25 -14.07 4.02 -5.49
CA PHE A 25 -15.32 3.47 -6.02
C PHE A 25 -15.61 2.08 -5.44
N LEU A 26 -14.60 1.21 -5.37
CA LEU A 26 -14.72 -0.12 -4.77
C LEU A 26 -15.04 -0.07 -3.27
N ALA A 27 -14.42 0.85 -2.53
CA ALA A 27 -14.67 1.05 -1.11
C ALA A 27 -16.11 1.51 -0.85
N LEU A 28 -16.61 2.47 -1.64
CA LEU A 28 -17.99 2.93 -1.57
C LEU A 28 -18.98 1.79 -1.92
N ARG A 29 -18.69 1.02 -2.97
CA ARG A 29 -19.57 -0.07 -3.43
C ARG A 29 -19.63 -1.25 -2.45
N LYS A 30 -18.51 -1.59 -1.80
CA LYS A 30 -18.45 -2.66 -0.80
C LYS A 30 -18.86 -2.22 0.61
N GLY A 31 -19.16 -0.94 0.81
CA GLY A 31 -19.52 -0.41 2.13
C GLY A 31 -18.34 -0.31 3.11
N PHE A 32 -17.09 -0.31 2.61
CA PHE A 32 -15.88 0.00 3.40
C PHE A 32 -15.76 1.50 3.64
N VAL A 33 -16.82 2.06 4.20
CA VAL A 33 -16.98 3.46 4.48
C VAL A 33 -17.14 3.64 5.97
N ASP A 34 -16.41 4.61 6.50
CA ASP A 34 -16.59 5.00 7.88
C ASP A 34 -17.90 5.79 7.98
N CYS A 35 -18.98 5.11 8.32
CA CYS A 35 -20.26 5.75 8.60
C CYS A 35 -20.13 6.53 9.92
N PRO A 36 -20.36 7.85 9.94
CA PRO A 36 -20.26 8.63 11.17
C PRO A 36 -21.44 8.28 12.09
N GLN A 37 -21.30 7.28 12.95
CA GLN A 37 -22.24 7.08 14.04
C GLN A 37 -21.96 8.09 15.15
N ARG A 38 -23.03 8.82 15.48
CA ARG A 38 -23.28 9.63 16.70
C ARG A 38 -22.64 11.02 16.78
N ALA A 39 -23.52 12.01 16.59
CA ALA A 39 -23.76 13.21 17.42
C ALA A 39 -22.61 14.17 17.77
N ARG A 40 -21.37 13.98 17.29
CA ARG A 40 -20.25 14.88 17.63
C ARG A 40 -19.13 14.98 16.59
N LYS A 41 -19.45 14.93 15.28
CA LYS A 41 -18.49 15.20 14.19
C LYS A 41 -19.08 16.14 13.12
N VAL A 42 -18.28 17.12 12.70
CA VAL A 42 -18.65 18.21 11.76
C VAL A 42 -18.73 17.73 10.29
N HIS A 43 -18.22 16.54 9.98
CA HIS A 43 -18.17 16.00 8.61
C HIS A 43 -19.31 15.00 8.36
N HIS A 44 -20.15 15.29 7.37
CA HIS A 44 -21.32 14.50 6.97
C HIS A 44 -21.04 13.39 5.94
N GLN A 45 -19.85 13.35 5.33
CA GLN A 45 -19.55 12.43 4.22
C GLN A 45 -18.73 11.23 4.69
N ALA A 46 -19.14 10.04 4.26
CA ALA A 46 -18.45 8.80 4.57
C ALA A 46 -17.08 8.74 3.88
N THR A 47 -16.01 8.60 4.65
CA THR A 47 -14.63 8.58 4.12
C THR A 47 -14.20 7.14 3.83
N PRO A 48 -13.72 6.83 2.61
CA PRO A 48 -13.21 5.51 2.27
C PRO A 48 -11.87 5.27 2.97
N ARG A 49 -11.74 4.17 3.72
CA ARG A 49 -10.52 3.84 4.48
C ARG A 49 -9.41 3.17 3.66
N LEU A 50 -9.67 2.87 2.38
CA LEU A 50 -8.77 2.04 1.57
C LEU A 50 -7.74 2.80 0.72
N GLY A 51 -7.54 4.10 0.96
CA GLY A 51 -6.60 4.92 0.17
C GLY A 51 -5.16 4.38 0.14
N GLY A 52 -4.68 3.82 1.25
CA GLY A 52 -3.35 3.22 1.34
C GLY A 52 -3.13 2.04 0.40
N ALA A 53 -4.19 1.28 0.09
CA ALA A 53 -4.12 0.16 -0.85
C ALA A 53 -3.79 0.61 -2.27
N ALA A 54 -4.36 1.74 -2.71
CA ALA A 54 -4.09 2.30 -4.04
C ALA A 54 -2.62 2.72 -4.20
N VAL A 55 -2.06 3.35 -3.16
CA VAL A 55 -0.67 3.80 -3.14
C VAL A 55 0.26 2.59 -3.11
N LEU A 56 0.00 1.59 -2.27
CA LEU A 56 0.82 0.39 -2.21
C LEU A 56 0.84 -0.35 -3.55
N LEU A 57 -0.32 -0.57 -4.18
CA LEU A 57 -0.40 -1.24 -5.48
C LEU A 57 0.35 -0.49 -6.58
N SER A 58 0.25 0.84 -6.58
CA SER A 58 0.99 1.70 -7.52
C SER A 58 2.49 1.57 -7.30
N PHE A 59 2.92 1.66 -6.04
CA PHE A 59 4.32 1.54 -5.65
C PHE A 59 4.90 0.17 -5.99
N LEU A 60 4.22 -0.92 -5.63
CA LEU A 60 4.65 -2.28 -5.96
C LEU A 60 4.83 -2.45 -7.47
N THR A 61 3.86 -1.98 -8.27
CA THR A 61 3.95 -2.06 -9.72
C THR A 61 5.17 -1.33 -10.26
N VAL A 62 5.42 -0.09 -9.80
CA VAL A 62 6.59 0.69 -10.22
C VAL A 62 7.89 0.00 -9.83
N VAL A 63 7.99 -0.53 -8.62
CA VAL A 63 9.22 -1.15 -8.12
C VAL A 63 9.51 -2.47 -8.86
N LEU A 64 8.50 -3.28 -9.16
CA LEU A 64 8.65 -4.47 -10.01
C LEU A 64 9.16 -4.11 -11.41
N VAL A 65 8.55 -3.08 -12.03
CA VAL A 65 9.00 -2.58 -13.35
C VAL A 65 10.42 -2.02 -13.26
N ALA A 66 10.76 -1.34 -12.17
CA ALA A 66 12.10 -0.82 -11.92
C ALA A 66 13.14 -1.94 -11.81
N GLY A 67 12.80 -3.06 -11.14
CA GLY A 67 13.67 -4.23 -11.05
C GLY A 67 13.96 -4.90 -12.39
N LEU A 68 13.04 -4.82 -13.34
CA LEU A 68 13.22 -5.37 -14.69
C LEU A 68 13.94 -4.40 -15.64
N SER A 69 13.77 -3.09 -15.46
CA SER A 69 14.27 -2.07 -16.39
C SER A 69 15.59 -1.45 -15.98
N VAL A 70 15.98 -1.56 -14.70
CA VAL A 70 17.22 -0.99 -14.16
C VAL A 70 18.02 -2.10 -13.47
N PRO A 71 19.16 -2.54 -14.04
CA PRO A 71 19.94 -3.65 -13.51
C PRO A 71 20.32 -3.50 -12.03
N GLN A 72 20.71 -2.29 -11.61
CA GLN A 72 21.07 -2.00 -10.22
C GLN A 72 19.90 -2.20 -9.25
N LEU A 73 18.68 -1.85 -9.65
CA LEU A 73 17.48 -2.07 -8.84
C LEU A 73 17.07 -3.54 -8.86
N GLY A 74 17.23 -4.22 -10.00
CA GLY A 74 16.99 -5.66 -10.12
C GLY A 74 17.86 -6.48 -9.17
N GLU A 75 19.14 -6.14 -9.03
CA GLU A 75 20.05 -6.78 -8.08
C GLU A 75 19.62 -6.53 -6.62
N LEU A 76 19.20 -5.31 -6.28
CA LEU A 76 18.71 -4.99 -4.94
C LEU A 76 17.34 -5.62 -4.62
N LEU A 77 16.57 -6.01 -5.64
CA LEU A 77 15.24 -6.63 -5.50
C LEU A 77 15.28 -8.16 -5.50
N TYR A 78 16.09 -8.75 -6.37
CA TYR A 78 16.09 -10.20 -6.65
C TYR A 78 17.49 -10.83 -6.64
N GLY A 79 18.55 -10.04 -6.39
CA GLY A 79 19.92 -10.52 -6.37
C GLY A 79 20.25 -11.36 -5.13
N GLN A 80 21.53 -11.62 -4.92
CA GLN A 80 22.01 -12.44 -3.81
C GLN A 80 21.77 -11.79 -2.44
N THR A 81 21.77 -10.47 -2.38
CA THR A 81 21.49 -9.67 -1.17
C THR A 81 20.34 -8.70 -1.46
N PRO A 82 19.08 -9.19 -1.56
CA PRO A 82 17.96 -8.40 -2.05
C PRO A 82 17.41 -7.46 -0.96
N VAL A 83 18.19 -6.45 -0.56
CA VAL A 83 17.82 -5.52 0.53
C VAL A 83 16.48 -4.85 0.27
N VAL A 84 16.23 -4.38 -0.96
CA VAL A 84 14.96 -3.75 -1.33
C VAL A 84 13.84 -4.78 -1.38
N GLY A 85 14.12 -6.01 -1.84
CA GLY A 85 13.17 -7.12 -1.81
C GLY A 85 12.71 -7.45 -0.38
N SER A 86 13.64 -7.53 0.56
CA SER A 86 13.35 -7.77 1.99
C SER A 86 12.50 -6.64 2.58
N ILE A 87 12.86 -5.38 2.33
CA ILE A 87 12.09 -4.21 2.80
C ILE A 87 10.66 -4.23 2.24
N LEU A 88 10.48 -4.59 0.97
CA LEU A 88 9.16 -4.71 0.35
C LEU A 88 8.32 -5.79 1.01
N LEU A 89 8.90 -6.97 1.27
CA LEU A 89 8.19 -8.07 1.92
C LEU A 89 7.69 -7.67 3.31
N VAL A 90 8.55 -7.05 4.12
CA VAL A 90 8.19 -6.53 5.44
C VAL A 90 7.09 -5.47 5.32
N SER A 91 7.22 -4.54 4.36
CA SER A 91 6.23 -3.48 4.13
C SER A 91 4.86 -4.03 3.73
N ILE A 92 4.82 -5.06 2.88
CA ILE A 92 3.58 -5.76 2.51
C ILE A 92 2.97 -6.44 3.74
N GLY A 93 3.79 -7.12 4.55
CA GLY A 93 3.33 -7.76 5.78
C GLY A 93 2.66 -6.77 6.74
N ILE A 94 3.32 -5.65 7.02
CA ILE A 94 2.77 -4.60 7.89
C ILE A 94 1.46 -4.05 7.30
N PHE A 95 1.44 -3.78 5.99
CA PHE A 95 0.23 -3.32 5.32
C PHE A 95 -0.93 -4.32 5.47
N VAL A 96 -0.68 -5.63 5.34
CA VAL A 96 -1.72 -6.65 5.53
C VAL A 96 -2.29 -6.59 6.94
N ILE A 97 -1.47 -6.42 7.98
CA ILE A 97 -1.99 -6.27 9.34
C ILE A 97 -2.83 -5.01 9.49
N VAL A 98 -2.35 -3.88 8.98
CA VAL A 98 -3.09 -2.61 9.02
C VAL A 98 -4.43 -2.74 8.29
N PHE A 99 -4.42 -3.39 7.12
CA PHE A 99 -5.63 -3.62 6.33
C PHE A 99 -6.61 -4.55 7.03
N LEU A 100 -6.13 -5.64 7.64
CA LEU A 100 -6.96 -6.55 8.44
C LEU A 100 -7.53 -5.87 9.69
N ASP A 101 -6.77 -4.99 10.33
CA ASP A 101 -7.24 -4.18 11.46
C ASP A 101 -8.39 -3.26 11.05
N ASP A 102 -8.28 -2.61 9.88
CA ASP A 102 -9.36 -1.79 9.32
C ASP A 102 -10.64 -2.57 8.98
N LEU A 103 -10.51 -3.86 8.63
CA LEU A 103 -11.65 -4.72 8.30
C LEU A 103 -12.29 -5.38 9.53
N ALA A 104 -11.47 -5.92 10.43
CA ALA A 104 -11.90 -6.82 11.50
C ALA A 104 -11.83 -6.19 12.91
N ARG A 105 -11.29 -4.96 13.05
CA ARG A 105 -11.01 -4.31 14.35
C ARG A 105 -10.27 -5.26 15.29
N LEU A 106 -8.99 -5.51 14.99
CA LEU A 106 -8.20 -6.48 15.73
C LEU A 106 -7.96 -6.01 17.17
N SER A 107 -7.79 -6.97 18.09
CA SER A 107 -7.38 -6.64 19.45
C SER A 107 -5.92 -6.12 19.44
N PRO A 108 -5.56 -5.18 20.35
CA PRO A 108 -4.19 -4.63 20.39
C PRO A 108 -3.11 -5.70 20.52
N LYS A 109 -3.40 -6.81 21.23
CA LYS A 109 -2.47 -7.93 21.41
C LYS A 109 -2.20 -8.65 20.09
N ASN A 110 -3.25 -8.95 19.31
CA ASN A 110 -3.12 -9.67 18.05
C ASN A 110 -2.36 -8.84 17.00
N LYS A 111 -2.58 -7.53 17.00
CA LYS A 111 -1.85 -6.59 16.15
C LYS A 111 -0.35 -6.58 16.44
N LEU A 112 0.01 -6.42 17.72
CA LEU A 112 1.42 -6.40 18.14
C LEU A 112 2.14 -7.73 17.87
N ILE A 113 1.48 -8.87 18.11
CA ILE A 113 2.08 -10.19 17.82
C ILE A 113 2.38 -10.31 16.33
N GLY A 114 1.45 -9.92 15.47
CA GLY A 114 1.67 -9.99 14.03
C GLY A 114 2.78 -9.04 13.56
N GLU A 115 2.83 -7.81 14.06
CA GLU A 115 3.89 -6.85 13.73
C GLU A 115 5.27 -7.38 14.16
N PHE A 116 5.36 -8.02 15.33
CA PHE A 116 6.60 -8.63 15.81
C PHE A 116 7.04 -9.83 14.94
N LEU A 117 6.10 -10.66 14.50
CA LEU A 117 6.37 -11.79 13.60
C LEU A 117 6.83 -11.35 12.20
N ILE A 118 6.44 -10.15 11.75
CA ILE A 118 6.88 -9.62 10.46
C ILE A 118 8.26 -8.96 10.57
N ALA A 119 8.57 -8.37 11.72
CA ALA A 119 9.81 -7.65 11.94
C ALA A 119 10.99 -8.55 12.35
N GLY A 120 10.70 -9.69 12.98
CA GLY A 120 11.69 -10.68 13.44
C GLY A 120 11.98 -11.75 12.40
#